data_AF-A0A1H5L3Q6-F1
#
_entry.id   AF-A0A1H5L3Q6-F1
#
_cell.length_a   1.000
_cell.length_b   1.000
_cell.length_c   1.000
_cell.angle_alpha   90.00
_cell.angle_beta   90.00
_cell.angle_gamma   90.00
#
_symmetry.space_group_name_H-M   'P 1'
#
loop_
_entity.id
_entity.type
_entity.pdbx_description
1 polymer ?
#
loop_
_entity_poly.entity_id
_entity_poly.type
_entity_poly.pdbx_seq_one_letter_code
_entity_poly.pdbx_strand_id
1 'polypeptide(L)'
;MMRVARPLVLLALLPVFAGCQMFSSKPADTTAGQTRLQGELVSSNGQLVFQPCVGQQRYVVRDSANTSLVQDASYMPDAPGKLFADIRGSFVASKAPGTDGEVELQQLYRLERSSTACQDPNFKQLTVHANGNGPAWEVQAGGKGMVLKRQGQPDLALPYVEEQVGDGRFSLSTEANNQRIELWVAPQRCTDSANGSVQHLGAELRINGQVQRGCGYFGGARND
;
A
#
# COMPACT_ATOMS: atom_id res chain seq x y z
N MET A 1 40.44 51.74 44.94
CA MET A 1 40.38 51.45 43.50
C MET A 1 40.88 50.04 43.25
N MET A 2 40.00 49.09 42.89
CA MET A 2 40.44 47.82 42.28
C MET A 2 39.30 47.34 41.37
N ARG A 3 39.63 47.14 40.10
CA ARG A 3 38.69 46.93 38.98
C ARG A 3 38.13 45.51 39.01
N VAL A 4 36.81 45.42 38.91
CA VAL A 4 36.05 44.20 38.64
C VAL A 4 36.40 43.69 37.23
N ALA A 5 37.07 42.55 37.14
CA ALA A 5 37.33 41.87 35.88
C ALA A 5 36.22 40.84 35.60
N ARG A 6 35.45 41.16 34.57
CA ARG A 6 34.29 40.50 33.96
C ARG A 6 34.32 38.95 33.89
N PRO A 7 33.21 38.25 34.17
CA PRO A 7 33.02 36.84 33.85
C PRO A 7 32.63 36.73 32.37
N LEU A 8 33.62 36.56 31.48
CA LEU A 8 33.41 36.56 30.03
C LEU A 8 33.99 35.30 29.37
N VAL A 9 33.87 34.16 30.04
CA VAL A 9 34.35 32.85 29.53
C VAL A 9 33.21 31.83 29.35
N LEU A 10 32.01 32.10 29.87
CA LEU A 10 30.88 31.15 29.82
C LEU A 10 29.97 31.25 28.57
N LEU A 11 30.24 32.16 27.63
CA LEU A 11 29.39 32.34 26.43
C LEU A 11 29.95 31.71 25.14
N ALA A 12 31.13 31.09 25.16
CA ALA A 12 31.81 30.63 23.95
C ALA A 12 31.59 29.14 23.59
N LEU A 13 30.87 28.37 24.41
CA LEU A 13 30.68 26.92 24.21
C LEU A 13 29.26 26.51 23.76
N LEU A 14 28.39 27.48 23.49
CA LEU A 14 27.00 27.22 23.10
C LEU A 14 26.71 26.93 21.60
N PRO A 15 27.61 27.02 20.60
CA PRO A 15 27.20 26.73 19.22
C PRO A 15 27.28 25.24 18.83
N VAL A 16 27.82 24.36 19.69
CA VAL A 16 28.09 22.96 19.30
C VAL A 16 26.84 22.06 19.36
N PHE A 17 25.76 22.47 20.01
CA PHE A 17 24.51 21.69 20.10
C PHE A 17 23.45 22.02 19.02
N ALA A 18 23.74 22.91 18.08
CA ALA A 18 22.77 23.34 17.05
C ALA A 18 22.92 22.66 15.67
N GLY A 19 23.78 21.63 15.54
CA GLY A 19 24.21 21.11 14.24
C GLY A 19 23.31 20.07 13.54
N CYS A 20 22.42 19.37 14.24
CA CYS A 20 21.76 18.18 13.66
C CYS A 20 20.35 18.41 13.04
N GLN A 21 19.77 19.61 13.15
CA GLN A 21 18.39 19.83 12.68
C GLN A 21 18.30 20.43 11.26
N MET A 22 19.42 20.77 10.61
CA MET A 22 19.39 21.39 9.27
C MET A 22 19.33 20.41 8.08
N PHE A 23 19.40 19.09 8.31
CA PHE A 23 19.38 18.09 7.22
C PHE A 23 18.12 17.23 7.15
N SER A 24 17.08 17.53 7.94
CA SER A 24 15.75 16.96 7.69
C SER A 24 15.08 17.70 6.53
N SER A 25 15.58 17.49 5.31
CA SER A 25 14.83 17.82 4.10
C SER A 25 13.51 17.05 4.17
N LYS A 26 12.40 17.76 4.38
CA LYS A 26 11.06 17.21 4.27
C LYS A 26 10.99 16.46 2.94
N PRO A 27 10.67 15.16 2.92
CA PRO A 27 10.49 14.44 1.68
C PRO A 27 9.52 15.24 0.81
N ALA A 28 9.90 15.54 -0.43
CA ALA A 28 8.98 16.14 -1.38
C ALA A 28 7.72 15.25 -1.43
N ASP A 29 6.54 15.86 -1.50
CA ASP A 29 5.29 15.12 -1.65
C ASP A 29 5.32 14.47 -3.04
N THR A 30 5.79 13.23 -3.11
CA THR A 30 6.03 12.49 -4.36
C THR A 30 4.74 12.18 -5.12
N THR A 31 3.59 12.45 -4.50
CA THR A 31 2.26 12.16 -5.03
C THR A 31 1.48 13.39 -5.49
N ALA A 32 2.10 14.59 -5.48
CA ALA A 32 1.44 15.81 -5.92
C ALA A 32 0.87 15.70 -7.35
N GLY A 33 -0.41 16.05 -7.53
CA GLY A 33 -1.10 15.97 -8.82
C GLY A 33 -1.61 14.57 -9.19
N GLN A 34 -1.35 13.55 -8.37
CA GLN A 34 -1.80 12.18 -8.60
C GLN A 34 -3.07 11.89 -7.78
N THR A 35 -3.91 11.01 -8.30
CA THR A 35 -5.11 10.50 -7.61
C THR A 35 -5.03 8.98 -7.50
N ARG A 36 -5.47 8.42 -6.37
CA ARG A 36 -5.64 6.96 -6.21
C ARG A 36 -7.10 6.59 -6.46
N LEU A 37 -7.36 5.65 -7.37
CA LEU A 37 -8.69 5.16 -7.71
C LEU A 37 -8.70 3.64 -7.80
N GLN A 38 -9.84 3.06 -7.38
CA GLN A 38 -10.19 1.67 -7.63
C GLN A 38 -11.10 1.57 -8.85
N GLY A 39 -10.97 0.50 -9.63
CA GLY A 39 -11.75 0.31 -10.84
C GLY A 39 -11.59 -1.05 -11.49
N GLU A 40 -12.29 -1.21 -12.59
CA GLU A 40 -12.25 -2.39 -13.45
C GLU A 40 -11.40 -2.09 -14.69
N LEU A 41 -10.71 -3.11 -15.18
CA LEU A 41 -9.91 -3.08 -16.38
C LEU A 41 -10.64 -3.82 -17.50
N VAL A 42 -10.72 -3.18 -18.66
CA VAL A 42 -11.43 -3.68 -19.83
C VAL A 42 -10.55 -3.52 -21.06
N SER A 43 -10.43 -4.57 -21.87
CA SER A 43 -9.78 -4.45 -23.17
C SER A 43 -10.74 -3.79 -24.17
N SER A 44 -10.33 -2.69 -24.79
CA SER A 44 -11.11 -1.96 -25.79
C SER A 44 -10.20 -1.41 -26.87
N ASN A 45 -10.51 -1.66 -28.15
CA ASN A 45 -9.72 -1.20 -29.30
C ASN A 45 -8.21 -1.53 -29.21
N GLY A 46 -7.87 -2.70 -28.66
CA GLY A 46 -6.48 -3.12 -28.47
C GLY A 46 -5.74 -2.40 -27.34
N GLN A 47 -6.44 -1.60 -26.53
CA GLN A 47 -5.90 -0.89 -25.37
C GLN A 47 -6.53 -1.41 -24.07
N LEU A 48 -5.76 -1.31 -22.99
CA LEU A 48 -6.29 -1.54 -21.65
C LEU A 48 -6.94 -0.24 -21.15
N VAL A 49 -8.21 -0.32 -20.78
CA VAL A 49 -9.00 0.81 -20.29
C VAL A 49 -9.37 0.59 -18.84
N PHE A 50 -9.09 1.57 -18.00
CA PHE A 50 -9.51 1.63 -16.61
C PHE A 50 -10.82 2.39 -16.48
N GLN A 51 -11.81 1.75 -15.85
CA GLN A 51 -13.08 2.34 -15.49
C GLN A 51 -13.19 2.39 -13.96
N PRO A 52 -13.20 3.57 -13.32
CA PRO A 52 -13.32 3.67 -11.87
C PRO A 52 -14.59 2.99 -11.35
N CYS A 53 -14.54 2.44 -10.14
CA CYS A 53 -15.69 1.81 -9.48
C CYS A 53 -16.87 2.78 -9.28
N VAL A 54 -16.57 4.09 -9.19
CA VAL A 54 -17.55 5.15 -9.05
C VAL A 54 -17.44 6.11 -10.23
N GLY A 55 -18.54 6.30 -10.95
CA GLY A 55 -18.60 7.15 -12.14
C GLY A 55 -18.70 6.34 -13.44
N GLN A 56 -18.66 7.07 -14.56
CA GLN A 56 -18.74 6.48 -15.91
C GLN A 56 -17.54 6.86 -16.78
N GLN A 57 -16.60 7.65 -16.25
CA GLN A 57 -15.38 8.02 -16.96
C GLN A 57 -14.53 6.77 -17.22
N ARG A 58 -13.80 6.82 -18.32
CA ARG A 58 -12.93 5.75 -18.78
C ARG A 58 -11.59 6.35 -19.16
N TYR A 59 -10.51 5.64 -18.86
CA TYR A 59 -9.15 6.10 -19.08
C TYR A 59 -8.32 5.02 -19.72
N VAL A 60 -7.72 5.30 -20.87
CA VAL A 60 -6.70 4.42 -21.44
C VAL A 60 -5.49 4.42 -20.51
N VAL A 61 -5.02 3.23 -20.15
CA VAL A 61 -3.87 3.04 -19.26
C VAL A 61 -2.57 3.25 -20.02
N ARG A 62 -1.71 4.11 -19.48
CA ARG A 62 -0.32 4.30 -19.91
C ARG A 62 0.59 3.94 -18.73
N ASP A 63 1.31 2.83 -18.85
CA ASP A 63 2.35 2.48 -17.87
C ASP A 63 3.47 3.54 -17.89
N SER A 64 4.01 3.85 -16.72
CA SER A 64 5.25 4.62 -16.57
C SER A 64 6.45 3.66 -16.56
N ALA A 65 7.66 4.20 -16.45
CA ALA A 65 8.90 3.40 -16.46
C ALA A 65 8.97 2.32 -15.36
N ASN A 66 8.19 2.48 -14.27
CA ASN A 66 8.23 1.60 -13.10
C ASN A 66 6.96 0.77 -12.93
N THR A 67 6.03 0.81 -13.89
CA THR A 67 4.78 0.06 -13.84
C THR A 67 4.63 -0.85 -15.05
N SER A 68 3.83 -1.91 -14.89
CA SER A 68 3.68 -2.97 -15.88
C SER A 68 2.24 -3.46 -15.96
N LEU A 69 1.26 -2.62 -15.61
CA LEU A 69 -0.14 -3.02 -15.48
C LEU A 69 -0.70 -3.59 -16.79
N VAL A 70 -0.33 -3.01 -17.93
CA VAL A 70 -0.79 -3.49 -19.24
C VAL A 70 -0.28 -4.91 -19.50
N GLN A 71 0.98 -5.17 -19.18
CA GLN A 71 1.59 -6.49 -19.31
C GLN A 71 1.01 -7.47 -18.29
N ASP A 72 0.86 -7.07 -17.03
CA ASP A 72 0.32 -7.90 -15.96
C ASP A 72 -1.12 -8.35 -16.24
N ALA A 73 -1.94 -7.42 -16.74
CA ALA A 73 -3.30 -7.71 -17.17
C ALA A 73 -3.35 -8.74 -18.31
N SER A 74 -2.34 -8.76 -19.19
CA SER A 74 -2.25 -9.73 -20.29
C SER A 74 -1.83 -11.13 -19.83
N TYR A 75 -1.12 -11.24 -18.70
CA TYR A 75 -0.70 -12.52 -18.12
C TYR A 75 -1.68 -13.09 -17.10
N MET A 76 -2.74 -12.34 -16.77
CA MET A 76 -3.74 -12.81 -15.83
C MET A 76 -4.40 -14.10 -16.33
N PRO A 77 -4.45 -15.17 -15.50
CA PRO A 77 -5.10 -16.41 -15.87
C PRO A 77 -6.52 -16.16 -16.35
N ASP A 78 -6.99 -16.90 -17.34
CA ASP A 78 -8.39 -16.82 -17.75
C ASP A 78 -9.27 -17.47 -16.68
N ALA A 79 -10.07 -16.65 -15.99
CA ALA A 79 -10.89 -17.07 -14.87
C ALA A 79 -12.13 -16.17 -14.76
N PRO A 80 -13.25 -16.66 -14.18
CA PRO A 80 -14.44 -15.86 -13.95
C PRO A 80 -14.16 -14.61 -13.12
N GLY A 81 -14.95 -13.55 -13.35
CA GLY A 81 -14.80 -12.27 -12.67
C GLY A 81 -14.09 -11.22 -13.54
N LYS A 82 -14.29 -9.96 -13.17
CA LYS A 82 -13.68 -8.83 -13.86
C LYS A 82 -12.27 -8.62 -13.33
N LEU A 83 -11.42 -8.06 -14.19
CA LEU A 83 -10.10 -7.64 -13.77
C LEU A 83 -10.25 -6.33 -12.98
N PHE A 84 -9.89 -6.35 -11.71
CA PHE A 84 -9.94 -5.22 -10.81
C PHE A 84 -8.54 -4.63 -10.64
N ALA A 85 -8.44 -3.31 -10.53
CA ALA A 85 -7.22 -2.64 -10.15
C ALA A 85 -7.44 -1.51 -9.14
N ASP A 86 -6.46 -1.34 -8.26
CA ASP A 86 -6.28 -0.17 -7.40
C ASP A 86 -4.98 0.53 -7.82
N ILE A 87 -5.11 1.74 -8.35
CA ILE A 87 -4.02 2.45 -9.02
C ILE A 87 -3.91 3.89 -8.55
N ARG A 88 -2.69 4.43 -8.60
CA ARG A 88 -2.44 5.87 -8.51
C ARG A 88 -1.85 6.39 -9.80
N GLY A 89 -2.44 7.48 -10.27
CA GLY A 89 -2.25 7.99 -11.62
C GLY A 89 -2.43 9.50 -11.71
N SER A 90 -1.88 10.09 -12.76
CA SER A 90 -2.31 11.40 -13.27
C SER A 90 -3.43 11.16 -14.29
N PHE A 91 -4.66 11.54 -13.93
CA PHE A 91 -5.84 11.33 -14.76
C PHE A 91 -6.15 12.57 -15.59
N VAL A 92 -6.22 12.41 -16.91
CA VAL A 92 -6.57 13.46 -17.86
C VAL A 92 -7.85 13.09 -18.57
N ALA A 93 -8.88 13.94 -18.40
CA ALA A 93 -10.14 13.76 -19.11
C ALA A 93 -9.97 13.97 -20.62
N SER A 94 -10.79 13.27 -21.40
CA SER A 94 -10.86 13.50 -22.84
C SER A 94 -11.30 14.92 -23.17
N LYS A 95 -10.72 15.49 -24.24
CA LYS A 95 -11.14 16.77 -24.83
C LYS A 95 -12.24 16.62 -25.88
N ALA A 96 -12.51 15.41 -26.38
CA ALA A 96 -13.54 15.12 -27.37
C ALA A 96 -14.69 14.32 -26.74
N PRO A 97 -15.96 14.65 -27.06
CA PRO A 97 -17.10 13.86 -26.60
C PRO A 97 -17.02 12.41 -27.09
N GLY A 98 -17.32 11.46 -26.19
CA GLY A 98 -17.40 10.05 -26.53
C GLY A 98 -16.07 9.32 -26.67
N THR A 99 -14.94 9.95 -26.34
CA THR A 99 -13.63 9.28 -26.29
C THR A 99 -13.14 9.12 -24.85
N ASP A 100 -12.40 8.05 -24.61
CA ASP A 100 -11.79 7.76 -23.31
C ASP A 100 -10.70 8.81 -23.00
N GLY A 101 -10.54 9.16 -21.71
CA GLY A 101 -9.40 9.94 -21.23
C GLY A 101 -8.13 9.09 -21.16
N GLU A 102 -7.10 9.60 -20.51
CA GLU A 102 -5.86 8.85 -20.27
C GLU A 102 -5.46 8.89 -18.79
N VAL A 103 -4.84 7.81 -18.33
CA VAL A 103 -4.15 7.77 -17.03
C VAL A 103 -2.69 7.40 -17.25
N GLU A 104 -1.80 8.30 -16.83
CA GLU A 104 -0.39 7.96 -16.66
C GLU A 104 -0.25 7.29 -15.30
N LEU A 105 0.10 6.00 -15.27
CA LEU A 105 0.14 5.17 -14.07
C LEU A 105 1.47 5.31 -13.33
N GLN A 106 1.45 5.78 -12.08
CA GLN A 106 2.66 5.86 -11.24
C GLN A 106 2.76 4.74 -10.21
N GLN A 107 1.64 4.18 -9.75
CA GLN A 107 1.66 3.07 -8.79
C GLN A 107 0.49 2.11 -9.00
N LEU A 108 0.80 0.82 -9.02
CA LEU A 108 -0.17 -0.26 -8.95
C LEU A 108 -0.20 -0.81 -7.53
N TYR A 109 -1.32 -0.68 -6.82
CA TYR A 109 -1.47 -1.22 -5.46
C TYR A 109 -1.94 -2.68 -5.48
N ARG A 110 -2.91 -2.98 -6.35
CA ARG A 110 -3.55 -4.29 -6.44
C ARG A 110 -4.05 -4.53 -7.86
N LEU A 111 -3.83 -5.72 -8.38
CA LEU A 111 -4.41 -6.27 -9.61
C LEU A 111 -4.90 -7.69 -9.31
N GLU A 112 -6.18 -7.96 -9.52
CA GLU A 112 -6.76 -9.27 -9.23
C GLU A 112 -8.03 -9.52 -10.06
N ARG A 113 -8.45 -10.78 -10.15
CA ARG A 113 -9.82 -11.08 -10.59
C ARG A 113 -10.75 -11.03 -9.39
N SER A 114 -11.72 -10.13 -9.43
CA SER A 114 -12.71 -9.99 -8.36
C SER A 114 -14.03 -9.50 -8.91
N SER A 115 -15.13 -10.08 -8.40
CA SER A 115 -16.49 -9.62 -8.66
C SER A 115 -17.01 -8.65 -7.60
N THR A 116 -16.31 -8.53 -6.46
CA THR A 116 -16.77 -7.81 -5.27
C THR A 116 -15.85 -6.68 -4.85
N ALA A 117 -14.63 -6.58 -5.39
CA ALA A 117 -13.63 -5.60 -4.97
C ALA A 117 -14.11 -4.14 -5.04
N CYS A 118 -14.87 -3.76 -6.09
CA CYS A 118 -15.46 -2.42 -6.19
C CYS A 118 -16.57 -2.13 -5.15
N GLN A 119 -17.10 -3.17 -4.51
CA GLN A 119 -18.22 -3.09 -3.58
C GLN A 119 -17.78 -3.37 -2.14
N ASP A 120 -16.48 -3.51 -1.87
CA ASP A 120 -15.96 -3.79 -0.54
C ASP A 120 -16.25 -2.60 0.40
N PRO A 121 -17.16 -2.75 1.38
CA PRO A 121 -17.52 -1.67 2.29
C PRO A 121 -16.41 -1.35 3.29
N ASN A 122 -15.46 -2.27 3.48
CA ASN A 122 -14.41 -2.17 4.49
C ASN A 122 -13.12 -1.54 3.93
N PHE A 123 -12.97 -1.43 2.61
CA PHE A 123 -11.75 -0.90 2.00
C PHE A 123 -11.31 0.45 2.59
N LYS A 124 -12.25 1.38 2.84
CA LYS A 124 -11.94 2.69 3.41
C LYS A 124 -11.42 2.66 4.86
N GLN A 125 -11.73 1.60 5.61
CA GLN A 125 -11.30 1.41 7.01
C GLN A 125 -10.02 0.59 7.11
N LEU A 126 -9.66 -0.12 6.04
CA LEU A 126 -8.50 -0.98 5.96
C LEU A 126 -7.22 -0.13 5.83
N THR A 127 -6.24 -0.39 6.68
CA THR A 127 -4.88 0.15 6.57
C THR A 127 -4.03 -0.78 5.72
N VAL A 128 -4.06 -2.09 5.99
CA VAL A 128 -3.36 -3.11 5.21
C VAL A 128 -4.15 -4.41 5.19
N HIS A 129 -4.16 -5.07 4.03
CA HIS A 129 -4.57 -6.45 3.85
C HIS A 129 -3.36 -7.26 3.38
N ALA A 130 -3.23 -8.48 3.87
CA ALA A 130 -2.23 -9.43 3.41
C ALA A 130 -2.79 -10.85 3.44
N ASN A 131 -2.36 -11.68 2.50
CA ASN A 131 -2.77 -13.09 2.44
C ASN A 131 -1.66 -13.97 1.87
N GLY A 132 -1.72 -15.27 2.20
CA GLY A 132 -0.85 -16.29 1.63
C GLY A 132 -1.58 -17.62 1.49
N ASN A 133 -1.02 -18.55 0.71
CA ASN A 133 -1.71 -19.78 0.27
C ASN A 133 -1.08 -21.10 0.74
N GLY A 134 -0.01 -21.08 1.54
CA GLY A 134 0.69 -22.30 1.98
C GLY A 134 1.17 -22.27 3.44
N PRO A 135 0.31 -22.53 4.44
CA PRO A 135 -1.15 -22.74 4.39
C PRO A 135 -1.92 -21.44 4.12
N ALA A 136 -3.23 -21.52 3.86
CA ALA A 136 -4.03 -20.33 3.59
C ALA A 136 -4.24 -19.47 4.86
N TRP A 137 -3.92 -18.18 4.75
CA TRP A 137 -4.10 -17.18 5.80
C TRP A 137 -4.46 -15.82 5.22
N GLU A 138 -5.16 -15.01 6.01
CA GLU A 138 -5.52 -13.63 5.68
C GLU A 138 -5.39 -12.76 6.93
N VAL A 139 -4.80 -11.57 6.78
CA VAL A 139 -4.77 -10.53 7.79
C VAL A 139 -5.43 -9.27 7.22
N GLN A 140 -6.40 -8.74 7.95
CA GLN A 140 -7.01 -7.44 7.69
C GLN A 140 -6.78 -6.55 8.90
N ALA A 141 -6.08 -5.43 8.74
CA ALA A 141 -5.79 -4.51 9.83
C ALA A 141 -6.26 -3.09 9.49
N GLY A 142 -6.83 -2.42 10.48
CA GLY A 142 -7.26 -1.03 10.40
C GLY A 142 -7.41 -0.42 11.80
N GLY A 143 -7.98 0.78 11.88
CA GLY A 143 -8.08 1.53 13.15
C GLY A 143 -8.89 0.86 14.28
N LYS A 144 -9.60 -0.25 14.00
CA LYS A 144 -10.37 -1.02 15.00
C LYS A 144 -9.64 -2.29 15.48
N GLY A 145 -8.44 -2.56 14.99
CA GLY A 145 -7.68 -3.77 15.29
C GLY A 145 -7.37 -4.60 14.04
N MET A 146 -6.91 -5.81 14.29
CA MET A 146 -6.47 -6.77 13.28
C MET A 146 -7.34 -8.03 13.35
N VAL A 147 -7.74 -8.54 12.20
CA VAL A 147 -8.41 -9.84 12.06
C VAL A 147 -7.48 -10.80 11.35
N LEU A 148 -7.16 -11.93 11.99
CA LEU A 148 -6.39 -13.03 11.41
C LEU A 148 -7.33 -14.21 11.13
N LYS A 149 -7.39 -14.63 9.86
CA LYS A 149 -8.07 -15.84 9.42
C LYS A 149 -7.06 -16.88 8.98
N ARG A 150 -7.30 -18.14 9.32
CA ARG A 150 -6.44 -19.28 8.94
C ARG A 150 -7.31 -20.46 8.54
N GLN A 151 -6.83 -21.22 7.57
CA GLN A 151 -7.52 -22.42 7.11
C GLN A 151 -7.86 -23.36 8.27
N GLY A 152 -9.14 -23.66 8.44
CA GLY A 152 -9.63 -24.59 9.46
C GLY A 152 -9.54 -24.10 10.91
N GLN A 153 -9.29 -22.81 11.16
CA GLN A 153 -9.26 -22.23 12.49
C GLN A 153 -10.27 -21.08 12.64
N PRO A 154 -10.77 -20.81 13.87
CA PRO A 154 -11.59 -19.64 14.13
C PRO A 154 -10.86 -18.33 13.83
N ASP A 155 -11.59 -17.34 13.33
CA ASP A 155 -11.11 -15.98 13.13
C ASP A 155 -10.68 -15.37 14.47
N LEU A 156 -9.51 -14.71 14.48
CA LEU A 156 -8.99 -14.01 15.66
C LEU A 156 -9.05 -12.50 15.46
N ALA A 157 -9.87 -11.83 16.25
CA ALA A 157 -9.84 -10.37 16.38
C ALA A 157 -8.86 -9.96 17.48
N LEU A 158 -7.90 -9.11 17.14
CA LEU A 158 -6.72 -8.84 17.95
C LEU A 158 -6.45 -7.33 18.01
N PRO A 159 -6.10 -6.76 19.18
CA PRO A 159 -5.40 -5.48 19.20
C PRO A 159 -4.01 -5.66 18.62
N TYR A 160 -3.38 -4.61 18.11
CA TYR A 160 -2.01 -4.66 17.60
C TYR A 160 -1.24 -3.37 17.90
N VAL A 161 0.07 -3.47 17.92
CA VAL A 161 1.01 -2.34 17.89
C VAL A 161 1.63 -2.29 16.50
N GLU A 162 1.68 -1.10 15.90
CA GLU A 162 2.41 -0.88 14.65
C GLU A 162 3.80 -0.30 14.95
N GLU A 163 4.83 -0.90 14.37
CA GLU A 163 6.21 -0.42 14.43
C GLU A 163 6.71 -0.12 13.01
N GLN A 164 7.26 1.07 12.80
CA GLN A 164 7.85 1.51 11.54
C GLN A 164 9.35 1.20 11.53
N VAL A 165 9.83 0.58 10.45
CA VAL A 165 11.22 0.11 10.32
C VAL A 165 12.00 0.93 9.27
N GLY A 166 11.34 1.88 8.61
CA GLY A 166 11.91 2.72 7.54
C GLY A 166 11.68 2.16 6.14
N ASP A 167 11.86 3.00 5.13
CA ASP A 167 11.63 2.68 3.70
C ASP A 167 10.25 2.08 3.40
N GLY A 168 9.21 2.55 4.12
CA GLY A 168 7.84 2.04 4.00
C GLY A 168 7.62 0.63 4.58
N ARG A 169 8.63 0.03 5.22
CA ARG A 169 8.50 -1.24 5.94
C ARG A 169 7.93 -1.02 7.33
N PHE A 170 7.03 -1.91 7.74
CA PHE A 170 6.43 -1.88 9.07
C PHE A 170 6.04 -3.28 9.54
N SER A 171 5.79 -3.41 10.83
CA SER A 171 5.24 -4.63 11.42
C SER A 171 4.04 -4.33 12.29
N LEU A 172 3.05 -5.23 12.27
CA LEU A 172 1.94 -5.24 13.22
C LEU A 172 2.15 -6.41 14.18
N SER A 173 2.19 -6.17 15.49
CA SER A 173 2.46 -7.20 16.48
C SER A 173 1.41 -7.26 17.59
N THR A 174 1.18 -8.46 18.11
CA THR A 174 0.29 -8.70 19.25
C THR A 174 0.71 -9.94 20.02
N GLU A 175 0.52 -9.90 21.34
CA GLU A 175 0.65 -11.05 22.22
C GLU A 175 -0.71 -11.31 22.88
N ALA A 176 -1.46 -12.25 22.31
CA ALA A 176 -2.79 -12.61 22.77
C ALA A 176 -3.02 -14.11 22.61
N ASN A 177 -3.91 -14.68 23.43
CA ASN A 177 -4.28 -16.10 23.33
C ASN A 177 -3.08 -17.06 23.36
N ASN A 178 -2.05 -16.73 24.17
CA ASN A 178 -0.79 -17.48 24.24
C ASN A 178 -0.04 -17.60 22.89
N GLN A 179 -0.28 -16.67 21.98
CA GLN A 179 0.38 -16.56 20.68
C GLN A 179 1.04 -15.20 20.55
N ARG A 180 2.29 -15.20 20.09
CA ARG A 180 2.94 -14.01 19.56
C ARG A 180 2.73 -14.00 18.05
N ILE A 181 2.00 -13.01 17.58
CA ILE A 181 1.61 -12.87 16.17
C ILE A 181 2.21 -11.57 15.65
N GLU A 182 2.91 -11.67 14.51
CA GLU A 182 3.51 -10.53 13.83
C GLU A 182 3.20 -10.59 12.34
N LEU A 183 2.75 -9.49 11.75
CA LEU A 183 2.68 -9.30 10.31
C LEU A 183 3.78 -8.33 9.92
N TRP A 184 4.78 -8.81 9.19
CA TRP A 184 5.83 -7.98 8.61
C TRP A 184 5.48 -7.63 7.17
N VAL A 185 5.56 -6.35 6.82
CA VAL A 185 5.15 -5.84 5.50
C VAL A 185 6.25 -4.95 4.93
N ALA A 186 6.53 -5.13 3.64
CA ALA A 186 7.54 -4.34 2.93
C ALA A 186 7.03 -3.92 1.54
N PRO A 187 7.38 -2.70 1.05
CA PRO A 187 7.15 -2.30 -0.33
C PRO A 187 7.97 -3.15 -1.28
N GLN A 188 7.35 -4.21 -1.78
CA GLN A 188 7.94 -5.17 -2.69
C GLN A 188 6.81 -5.77 -3.51
N ARG A 189 6.87 -5.57 -4.82
CA ARG A 189 5.94 -6.22 -5.75
C ARG A 189 5.90 -7.73 -5.49
N CYS A 190 4.69 -8.25 -5.34
CA CYS A 190 4.42 -9.64 -5.02
C CYS A 190 3.34 -10.17 -5.98
N THR A 191 3.59 -11.33 -6.57
CA THR A 191 2.63 -12.02 -7.44
C THR A 191 2.22 -13.32 -6.75
N ASP A 192 0.92 -13.48 -6.51
CA ASP A 192 0.36 -14.69 -5.93
C ASP A 192 0.32 -15.79 -6.98
N SER A 193 1.11 -16.84 -6.78
CA SER A 193 1.18 -17.98 -7.70
C SER A 193 -0.13 -18.77 -7.81
N ALA A 194 -1.05 -18.64 -6.85
CA ALA A 194 -2.30 -19.39 -6.86
C ALA A 194 -3.33 -18.82 -7.85
N ASN A 195 -3.33 -17.50 -8.08
CA ASN A 195 -4.35 -16.82 -8.88
C ASN A 195 -3.80 -15.74 -9.83
N GLY A 196 -2.49 -15.50 -9.83
CA GLY A 196 -1.85 -14.49 -10.66
C GLY A 196 -2.04 -13.04 -10.17
N SER A 197 -2.67 -12.82 -9.01
CA SER A 197 -2.84 -11.48 -8.45
C SER A 197 -1.50 -10.81 -8.20
N VAL A 198 -1.45 -9.51 -8.47
CA VAL A 198 -0.27 -8.67 -8.25
C VAL A 198 -0.61 -7.66 -7.19
N GLN A 199 0.24 -7.57 -6.17
CA GLN A 199 0.10 -6.63 -5.07
C GLN A 199 1.46 -5.95 -4.84
N HIS A 200 1.45 -4.71 -4.34
CA HIS A 200 2.67 -3.92 -4.18
C HIS A 200 3.47 -4.22 -2.91
N LEU A 201 2.92 -5.03 -1.98
CA LEU A 201 3.60 -5.38 -0.75
C LEU A 201 3.91 -6.88 -0.72
N GLY A 202 5.09 -7.20 -0.19
CA GLY A 202 5.42 -8.52 0.32
C GLY A 202 5.03 -8.60 1.79
N ALA A 203 4.53 -9.74 2.22
CA ALA A 203 4.10 -9.96 3.59
C ALA A 203 4.66 -11.27 4.19
N GLU A 204 5.03 -11.22 5.46
CA GLU A 204 5.35 -12.39 6.27
C GLU A 204 4.50 -12.40 7.54
N LEU A 205 3.61 -13.38 7.66
CA LEU A 205 2.93 -13.69 8.91
C LEU A 205 3.83 -14.60 9.75
N ARG A 206 4.11 -14.19 10.99
CA ARG A 206 4.88 -14.95 11.96
C ARG A 206 4.01 -15.29 13.16
N ILE A 207 3.85 -16.57 13.46
CA ILE A 207 3.11 -17.03 14.64
C ILE A 207 4.04 -17.88 15.48
N ASN A 208 4.38 -17.42 16.67
CA ASN A 208 5.37 -18.06 17.54
C ASN A 208 6.69 -18.38 16.80
N GLY A 209 7.12 -17.45 15.93
CA GLY A 209 8.32 -17.59 15.10
C GLY A 209 8.16 -18.40 13.81
N GLN A 210 7.02 -19.05 13.58
CA GLN A 210 6.77 -19.77 12.32
C GLN A 210 6.36 -18.79 11.21
N VAL A 211 7.14 -18.74 10.14
CA VAL A 211 6.97 -17.80 9.03
C VAL A 211 6.08 -18.38 7.94
N GLN A 212 5.10 -17.59 7.49
CA GLN A 212 4.25 -17.87 6.33
C GLN A 212 4.28 -16.64 5.42
N ARG A 213 4.63 -16.85 4.15
CA ARG A 213 4.78 -15.76 3.18
C ARG A 213 3.52 -15.52 2.39
N GLY A 214 3.36 -14.29 1.94
CA GLY A 214 2.20 -13.83 1.21
C GLY A 214 2.44 -12.50 0.51
N CYS A 215 1.38 -12.01 -0.12
CA CYS A 215 1.32 -10.68 -0.71
C CYS A 215 0.43 -9.79 0.15
N GLY A 216 0.59 -8.47 0.03
CA GLY A 216 -0.30 -7.52 0.66
C GLY A 216 -0.51 -6.24 -0.14
N TYR A 217 -1.52 -5.49 0.27
CA TYR A 217 -1.79 -4.15 -0.24
C TYR A 217 -2.33 -3.23 0.87
N PHE A 218 -2.01 -1.94 0.77
CA PHE A 218 -2.65 -0.90 1.55
C PHE A 218 -4.13 -0.76 1.23
N GLY A 219 -4.97 -0.64 2.27
CA GLY A 219 -6.36 -0.26 2.10
C GLY A 219 -6.54 1.25 1.91
N GLY A 220 -7.78 1.71 1.93
CA GLY A 220 -8.13 3.12 1.72
C GLY A 220 -7.82 4.03 2.92
N ALA A 221 -7.53 3.47 4.10
CA ALA A 221 -7.11 4.25 5.27
C ALA A 221 -5.62 4.63 5.22
N ARG A 222 -4.83 4.04 4.31
CA ARG A 222 -3.41 4.36 4.10
C ARG A 222 -3.18 4.75 2.66
N ASN A 223 -2.61 5.94 2.45
CA ASN A 223 -2.43 6.52 1.12
C ASN A 223 -0.95 6.77 0.80
N ASP A 224 -0.10 5.91 1.34
CA ASP A 224 1.35 5.93 1.12
C ASP A 224 1.71 5.43 -0.29
#